data_AF-A0A496AFR2-F1
#
_entry.id   AF-A0A496AFR2-F1
#
_cell.length_a   1.000
_cell.length_b   1.000
_cell.length_c   1.000
_cell.angle_alpha   90.00
_cell.angle_beta   90.00
_cell.angle_gamma   90.00
#
_symmetry.space_group_name_H-M   'P 1'
#
loop_
_entity.id
_entity.type
_entity.pdbx_description
1 polymer ?
#
loop_
_entity_poly.entity_id
_entity_poly.type
_entity_poly.pdbx_seq_one_letter_code
_entity_poly.pdbx_strand_id
1 'polypeptide(L)'
;MFVPVTSQTGKKLMPTRANKAGMLIKKGLATPYWSNGIFCIRLNYTTEAEYTQDIVVGVDPGSKKEGFTVKSEINSNKQVVLQAKPEDYRILRRINFKYKHG
;
A
#
# COMPACT_ATOMS: atom_id res chain seq x y z
N MET A 1 1.84 13.97 -2.54
CA MET A 1 1.40 13.14 -1.40
C MET A 1 0.26 12.22 -1.82
N PHE A 2 0.34 10.94 -1.47
CA PHE A 2 -0.75 9.97 -1.68
C PHE A 2 -1.59 9.84 -0.41
N VAL A 3 -2.90 9.65 -0.58
CA VAL A 3 -3.88 9.49 0.50
C VAL A 3 -4.48 8.09 0.38
N PRO A 4 -4.38 7.24 1.41
CA PRO A 4 -5.04 5.94 1.41
C PRO A 4 -6.55 6.07 1.28
N VAL A 5 -7.15 5.15 0.51
CA VAL A 5 -8.58 5.13 0.24
C VAL A 5 -9.17 3.79 0.67
N THR A 6 -10.32 3.83 1.33
CA THR A 6 -11.13 2.64 1.63
C THR A 6 -12.52 2.76 1.00
N SER A 7 -13.11 1.63 0.62
CA SER A 7 -14.52 1.56 0.20
C SER A 7 -15.47 1.85 1.38
N GLN A 8 -16.77 1.99 1.10
CA GLN A 8 -17.80 2.08 2.15
C GLN A 8 -17.75 0.88 3.12
N THR A 9 -17.40 -0.31 2.63
CA THR A 9 -17.31 -1.55 3.42
C THR A 9 -15.96 -1.73 4.14
N GLY A 10 -15.04 -0.77 3.99
CA GLY A 10 -13.73 -0.81 4.63
C GLY A 10 -12.65 -1.57 3.86
N LYS A 11 -12.95 -2.07 2.66
CA LYS A 11 -11.94 -2.67 1.77
C LYS A 11 -10.91 -1.61 1.36
N LYS A 12 -9.63 -1.95 1.40
CA LYS A 12 -8.55 -1.08 0.93
C LYS A 12 -8.61 -0.97 -0.59
N LEU A 13 -8.60 0.27 -1.09
CA LEU A 13 -8.59 0.59 -2.51
C LEU A 13 -7.25 1.24 -2.89
N MET A 14 -7.07 1.50 -4.19
CA MET A 14 -5.93 2.26 -4.66
C MET A 14 -5.85 3.64 -3.99
N PRO A 15 -4.68 4.02 -3.45
CA PRO A 15 -4.50 5.35 -2.90
C PRO A 15 -4.65 6.40 -4.00
N THR A 16 -5.08 7.59 -3.61
CA THR A 16 -5.29 8.70 -4.55
C THR A 16 -4.38 9.88 -4.26
N ARG A 17 -4.31 10.86 -5.15
CA ARG A 17 -3.54 12.10 -4.93
C ARG A 17 -4.30 13.01 -3.96
N ALA A 18 -3.58 13.76 -3.13
CA ALA A 18 -4.17 14.71 -2.17
C ALA A 18 -5.22 15.66 -2.80
N ASN A 19 -4.94 16.21 -3.99
CA ASN A 19 -5.89 17.10 -4.69
C ASN A 19 -7.22 16.40 -5.01
N LYS A 20 -7.18 15.13 -5.43
CA LYS A 20 -8.38 14.33 -5.70
C LYS A 20 -9.11 13.98 -4.41
N ALA A 21 -8.38 13.64 -3.34
CA ALA A 21 -8.98 13.40 -2.03
C ALA A 21 -9.73 14.64 -1.52
N GLY A 22 -9.11 15.82 -1.57
CA GLY A 22 -9.74 17.09 -1.19
C GLY A 22 -10.99 17.40 -2.02
N MET A 23 -10.95 17.17 -3.34
CA MET A 23 -12.12 17.32 -4.20
C MET A 23 -13.27 16.38 -3.80
N LEU A 24 -12.98 15.12 -3.50
CA LEU A 24 -13.99 14.13 -3.10
C LEU A 24 -14.65 14.52 -1.77
N ILE A 25 -13.85 14.98 -0.80
CA ILE A 25 -14.35 15.48 0.48
C ILE A 25 -15.25 16.70 0.26
N LYS A 26 -14.80 17.68 -0.53
CA LYS A 26 -15.57 18.90 -0.85
C LYS A 26 -16.91 18.59 -1.53
N LYS A 27 -16.98 17.52 -2.32
CA LYS A 27 -18.20 17.05 -2.99
C LYS A 27 -19.09 16.15 -2.11
N GLY A 28 -18.70 15.86 -0.86
CA GLY A 28 -19.42 14.93 0.02
C GLY A 28 -19.30 13.45 -0.37
N LEU A 29 -18.46 13.13 -1.35
CA LEU A 29 -18.28 11.79 -1.90
C LEU A 29 -17.30 10.93 -1.08
N ALA A 30 -16.60 11.52 -0.11
CA ALA A 30 -15.72 10.81 0.79
C ALA A 30 -15.70 11.42 2.19
N THR A 31 -15.58 10.57 3.21
CA THR A 31 -15.39 10.95 4.61
C THR A 31 -13.91 10.87 4.98
N PRO A 32 -13.28 11.96 5.44
CA PRO A 32 -11.91 11.93 5.93
C PRO A 32 -11.84 11.24 7.31
N TYR A 33 -10.74 10.53 7.56
CA TYR A 33 -10.45 9.93 8.86
C TYR A 33 -8.95 9.77 9.08
N TRP A 34 -8.54 9.52 10.32
CA TRP A 34 -7.16 9.23 10.68
C TRP A 34 -7.02 7.77 11.10
N SER A 35 -5.95 7.11 10.63
CA SER A 35 -5.61 5.75 11.02
C SER A 35 -4.11 5.65 11.26
N ASN A 36 -3.71 5.30 12.49
CA ASN A 36 -2.31 5.23 12.91
C ASN A 36 -1.50 6.49 12.54
N GLY A 37 -2.07 7.68 12.76
CA GLY A 37 -1.42 8.96 12.43
C GLY A 37 -1.39 9.31 10.93
N ILE A 38 -2.00 8.50 10.06
CA ILE A 38 -2.07 8.75 8.61
C ILE A 38 -3.47 9.28 8.25
N PHE A 39 -3.52 10.37 7.48
CA PHE A 39 -4.75 10.90 6.91
C PHE A 39 -5.24 10.03 5.76
N CYS A 40 -6.49 9.58 5.86
CA CYS A 40 -7.14 8.66 4.93
C CYS A 40 -8.52 9.18 4.52
N ILE A 41 -9.07 8.64 3.44
CA ILE A 41 -10.47 8.89 3.05
C ILE A 41 -11.24 7.58 2.86
N ARG A 42 -12.51 7.58 3.25
CA ARG A 42 -13.47 6.50 2.95
C ARG A 42 -14.46 7.00 1.91
N LEU A 43 -14.64 6.26 0.81
CA LEU A 43 -15.64 6.63 -0.20
C LEU A 43 -17.04 6.42 0.37
N ASN A 44 -17.95 7.34 0.03
CA ASN A 44 -19.36 7.33 0.44
C ASN A 44 -20.26 6.75 -0.66
N TYR A 45 -19.68 6.07 -1.66
CA TYR A 45 -20.39 5.43 -2.75
C TYR A 45 -19.69 4.11 -3.13
N THR A 46 -20.44 3.20 -3.75
CA THR A 46 -19.90 1.94 -4.27
C THR A 46 -19.14 2.19 -5.57
N THR A 47 -17.95 1.64 -5.67
CA THR A 47 -17.15 1.65 -6.90
C THR A 47 -17.27 0.32 -7.61
N GLU A 48 -17.63 0.32 -8.89
CA GLU A 48 -17.74 -0.92 -9.70
C GLU A 48 -16.38 -1.57 -9.95
N ALA A 49 -15.30 -0.77 -9.99
CA ALA A 49 -13.94 -1.24 -10.20
C ALA A 49 -13.14 -1.18 -8.89
N GLU A 50 -12.92 -2.35 -8.28
CA GLU A 50 -12.03 -2.52 -7.12
C GLU A 50 -10.63 -2.96 -7.55
N TYR A 51 -10.13 -2.40 -8.66
CA TYR A 51 -8.82 -2.76 -9.18
C TYR A 51 -7.71 -2.41 -8.19
N THR A 52 -6.94 -3.43 -7.82
CA THR A 52 -5.71 -3.31 -7.06
C THR A 52 -4.57 -3.95 -7.86
N GLN A 53 -3.38 -3.37 -7.80
CA GLN A 53 -2.16 -3.89 -8.41
C GLN A 53 -1.50 -4.84 -7.42
N ASP A 54 -1.13 -6.02 -7.88
CA ASP A 54 -0.35 -6.97 -7.09
C ASP A 54 1.09 -6.44 -6.89
N ILE A 55 1.57 -6.51 -5.65
CA ILE A 55 2.98 -6.22 -5.32
C ILE A 55 3.62 -7.56 -4.95
N VAL A 56 4.68 -7.93 -5.69
CA VAL A 56 5.43 -9.17 -5.45
C VAL A 56 6.79 -8.84 -4.83
N VAL A 57 7.08 -9.45 -3.69
CA VAL A 57 8.38 -9.36 -3.01
C VAL A 57 9.07 -10.71 -3.12
N GLY A 58 10.26 -10.73 -3.72
CA GLY A 58 11.13 -11.90 -3.81
C GLY A 58 12.34 -11.78 -2.89
N VAL A 59 12.67 -12.86 -2.18
CA VAL A 59 13.91 -12.98 -1.39
C VAL A 59 14.90 -13.82 -2.19
N ASP A 60 16.08 -13.28 -2.49
CA ASP A 60 17.17 -14.00 -3.16
C ASP A 60 18.25 -14.40 -2.13
N PRO A 61 18.31 -15.69 -1.73
CA PRO A 61 19.30 -16.18 -0.78
C PRO A 61 20.67 -16.49 -1.41
N GLY A 62 20.88 -16.19 -2.70
CA GLY A 62 22.04 -16.63 -3.47
C GLY A 62 23.39 -15.97 -3.17
N SER A 63 23.51 -15.06 -2.19
CA SER A 63 24.78 -14.39 -1.91
C SER A 63 25.02 -14.14 -0.42
N LYS A 64 26.29 -13.90 -0.02
CA LYS A 64 26.69 -13.53 1.37
C LYS A 64 26.01 -12.26 1.91
N LYS A 65 25.13 -11.63 1.13
CA LYS A 65 24.24 -10.53 1.48
C LYS A 65 22.82 -10.91 1.06
N GLU A 66 21.85 -10.81 1.96
CA GLU A 66 20.43 -11.02 1.65
C GLU A 66 19.93 -9.88 0.75
N GLY A 67 19.65 -10.20 -0.51
CA GLY A 67 19.07 -9.27 -1.47
C GLY A 67 17.55 -9.40 -1.49
N PHE A 68 16.83 -8.33 -1.18
CA PHE A 68 15.38 -8.26 -1.39
C PHE A 68 15.10 -7.57 -2.72
N THR A 69 14.39 -8.25 -3.63
CA THR A 69 13.95 -7.67 -4.90
C THR A 69 12.46 -7.39 -4.83
N VAL A 70 12.10 -6.11 -4.95
CA VAL A 70 10.70 -5.67 -5.05
C VAL A 70 10.40 -5.38 -6.52
N LYS A 71 9.54 -6.19 -7.15
CA LYS A 71 9.04 -5.94 -8.50
C LYS A 71 7.62 -5.41 -8.40
N SER A 72 7.38 -4.27 -9.02
CA SER A 72 6.06 -3.69 -9.13
C SER A 72 5.91 -3.03 -10.51
N GLU A 73 4.74 -3.11 -11.13
CA GLU A 73 4.43 -2.43 -12.40
C GLU A 73 4.27 -0.91 -12.25
N ILE A 74 4.73 -0.38 -11.12
CA ILE A 74 4.54 1.00 -10.71
C ILE A 74 5.57 1.91 -11.39
N ASN A 75 5.08 2.83 -12.22
CA ASN A 75 5.80 4.02 -12.73
C ASN A 75 5.88 5.13 -11.66
N SER A 76 6.10 4.80 -10.38
CA SER A 76 6.15 5.78 -9.29
C SER A 76 7.40 5.63 -8.42
N ASN A 77 8.02 6.77 -8.11
CA ASN A 77 9.27 6.95 -7.38
C ASN A 77 9.18 6.51 -5.90
N LYS A 78 8.91 5.24 -5.62
CA LYS A 78 9.11 4.67 -4.28
C LYS A 78 10.49 4.06 -4.21
N GLN A 79 11.36 4.68 -3.42
CA GLN A 79 12.71 4.18 -3.16
C GLN A 79 12.66 3.16 -2.04
N VAL A 80 13.25 1.98 -2.26
CA VAL A 80 13.56 1.04 -1.17
C VAL A 80 14.69 1.66 -0.36
N VAL A 81 14.45 1.93 0.92
CA VAL A 81 15.46 2.45 1.85
C VAL A 81 15.95 1.33 2.76
N LEU A 82 17.27 1.22 2.93
CA LEU A 82 17.92 0.19 3.76
C LEU A 82 17.76 0.45 5.27
N GLN A 83 17.22 1.59 5.66
CA GLN A 83 17.07 2.02 7.06
C GLN A 83 15.70 2.66 7.27
N ALA A 84 14.67 1.83 7.45
CA ALA A 84 13.37 2.29 7.92
C ALA A 84 13.46 2.56 9.44
N LYS A 85 12.73 3.56 9.94
CA LYS A 85 12.66 3.80 11.38
C LYS A 85 11.94 2.63 12.04
N PRO A 86 12.31 2.21 13.26
CA PRO A 86 11.66 1.10 13.99
C PRO A 86 10.13 1.21 14.11
N GLU A 87 9.60 2.43 14.09
CA GLU A 87 8.16 2.72 14.13
C GLU A 87 7.44 2.39 12.81
N ASP A 88 8.18 2.38 11.69
CA ASP A 88 7.62 2.23 10.34
C ASP A 88 7.57 0.77 9.88
N TYR A 89 8.14 -0.18 10.63
CA TYR A 89 8.14 -1.59 10.28
C TYR A 89 7.78 -2.51 11.45
N ARG A 90 7.13 -3.63 11.11
CA ARG A 90 6.90 -4.73 12.05
C ARG A 90 7.83 -5.89 11.67
N ILE A 91 8.67 -6.31 12.62
CA ILE A 91 9.51 -7.50 12.44
C ILE A 91 8.61 -8.73 12.44
N LEU A 92 8.46 -9.36 11.27
CA LEU A 92 7.85 -10.67 11.16
C LEU A 92 8.90 -11.72 11.50
N ARG A 93 8.81 -12.30 12.70
CA ARG A 93 9.76 -13.32 13.19
C ARG A 93 9.79 -14.61 12.37
N ARG A 94 8.75 -14.85 11.55
CA ARG A 94 8.65 -16.03 10.70
C ARG A 94 7.82 -15.71 9.48
N ILE A 95 8.44 -15.76 8.30
CA ILE A 95 7.75 -15.74 7.01
C ILE A 95 7.86 -17.16 6.45
N ASN A 96 6.74 -17.87 6.36
CA ASN A 96 6.71 -19.21 5.77
C ASN A 96 6.50 -19.08 4.27
N PHE A 97 7.52 -19.36 3.46
CA PHE A 97 7.39 -19.48 2.02
C PHE A 97 7.07 -20.92 1.64
N LYS A 98 5.98 -21.12 0.88
CA LYS A 98 5.73 -22.40 0.21
C LYS A 98 6.30 -22.29 -1.21
N TYR A 99 7.43 -22.95 -1.45
CA TYR A 99 7.95 -23.12 -2.79
C TYR A 99 7.13 -24.21 -3.51
N LYS A 100 6.63 -23.90 -4.71
CA LYS A 100 6.24 -24.93 -5.67
C LYS A 100 7.48 -25.27 -6.49
N HIS A 101 7.93 -26.52 -6.42
CA HIS A 101 8.86 -27.03 -7.42
C HIS A 101 8.10 -27.13 -8.75
N GLY A 102 8.64 -26.49 -9.78
CA GLY A 102 8.26 -26.73 -11.17
C GLY A 102 8.93 -27.98 -11.71
#